data_AF-A0A967M9D2-F1
#
_entry.id   AF-A0A967M9D2-F1
#
_cell.length_a   1.000
_cell.length_b   1.000
_cell.length_c   1.000
_cell.angle_alpha   90.00
_cell.angle_beta   90.00
_cell.angle_gamma   90.00
#
_symmetry.space_group_name_H-M   'P 1'
#
loop_
_entity.id
_entity.type
_entity.pdbx_description
1 polymer ?
#
loop_
_entity_poly.entity_id
_entity_poly.type
_entity_poly.pdbx_seq_one_letter_code
_entity_poly.pdbx_strand_id
1 'polypeptide(L)' 'VASVRSPQHVLQAGMIGADICTIPFSVMQQLAKHPLTDIGLEKFLADWNKHVAK' A
#
# COMPACT_ATOMS: atom_id res chain seq x y z
N VAL A 1 17.47 4.58 8.13
CA VAL A 1 17.80 3.53 7.13
C VAL A 1 17.87 4.14 5.74
N ALA A 2 18.80 3.71 4.88
CA ALA A 2 18.99 4.23 3.52
C ALA A 2 19.25 3.11 2.50
N SER A 3 19.27 3.44 1.20
CA SER A 3 19.44 2.49 0.09
C SER A 3 18.37 1.37 0.09
N VAL A 4 17.13 1.74 0.37
CA VAL A 4 15.98 0.84 0.22
C VAL A 4 15.78 0.50 -1.26
N ARG A 5 15.60 -0.79 -1.57
CA ARG A 5 15.42 -1.30 -2.94
C ARG A 5 14.12 -2.06 -3.16
N SER A 6 13.40 -2.37 -2.09
CA SER A 6 12.15 -3.14 -2.13
C SER A 6 11.24 -2.75 -0.95
N PRO A 7 9.92 -2.99 -1.07
CA PRO A 7 8.99 -2.85 0.05
C PRO A 7 9.42 -3.63 1.30
N GLN A 8 10.06 -4.80 1.13
CA GLN A 8 10.52 -5.64 2.22
C GLN A 8 11.59 -4.94 3.09
N HIS A 9 12.50 -4.16 2.49
CA HIS A 9 13.49 -3.37 3.25
C HIS A 9 12.81 -2.32 4.12
N VAL A 10 11.68 -1.75 3.67
CA VAL A 10 10.91 -0.77 4.44
C VAL A 10 10.22 -1.45 5.62
N LEU A 11 9.62 -2.61 5.40
CA LEU A 11 9.03 -3.41 6.46
C LEU A 11 10.07 -3.76 7.53
N GLN A 12 11.22 -4.30 7.11
CA GLN A 12 12.31 -4.66 8.03
C GLN A 12 12.82 -3.44 8.81
N ALA A 13 13.02 -2.30 8.13
CA ALA A 13 13.42 -1.04 8.77
C ALA A 13 12.41 -0.59 9.85
N GLY A 14 11.11 -0.66 9.56
CA GLY A 14 10.07 -0.34 10.53
C GLY A 14 10.06 -1.31 11.72
N MET A 15 10.22 -2.60 11.47
CA MET A 15 10.21 -3.64 12.52
C MET A 15 11.38 -3.51 13.50
N ILE A 16 12.53 -3.00 13.06
CA ILE A 16 13.68 -2.72 13.94
C ILE A 16 13.60 -1.35 14.63
N GLY A 17 12.51 -0.59 14.41
CA GLY A 17 12.28 0.71 15.05
C GLY A 17 13.04 1.87 14.39
N ALA A 18 13.33 1.83 13.09
CA ALA A 18 13.98 2.94 12.42
C ALA A 18 13.06 4.17 12.34
N ASP A 19 13.49 5.31 12.90
CA ASP A 19 12.70 6.55 12.89
C ASP A 19 12.52 7.15 11.49
N ILE A 20 13.57 7.06 10.65
CA ILE A 20 13.60 7.67 9.31
C ILE A 20 14.15 6.68 8.28
N CYS A 21 13.53 6.64 7.10
CA CYS A 21 13.91 5.78 5.99
C CYS A 21 13.95 6.55 4.65
N THR A 22 15.06 6.51 3.91
CA THR A 22 15.16 7.10 2.57
C THR A 22 14.81 6.08 1.49
N ILE A 23 13.73 6.35 0.74
CA ILE A 23 13.07 5.38 -0.15
C ILE A 23 12.96 5.97 -1.56
N PRO A 24 13.33 5.23 -2.63
CA PRO A 24 13.04 5.64 -4.01
C PRO A 24 11.54 5.74 -4.27
N PHE A 25 11.11 6.70 -5.09
CA PHE A 25 9.68 6.92 -5.37
C PHE A 25 8.96 5.69 -5.92
N SER A 26 9.64 4.88 -6.75
CA SER A 26 9.08 3.63 -7.29
C SER A 26 8.72 2.62 -6.19
N VAL A 27 9.54 2.50 -5.14
CA VAL A 27 9.27 1.61 -4.00
C VAL A 27 8.12 2.18 -3.16
N MET A 28 8.04 3.50 -3.00
CA MET A 28 6.91 4.15 -2.32
C MET A 28 5.58 3.88 -3.02
N GLN A 29 5.54 3.92 -4.36
CA GLN A 29 4.35 3.56 -5.13
C GLN A 29 3.97 2.08 -4.97
N GLN A 30 4.94 1.18 -4.85
CA GLN A 30 4.67 -0.24 -4.61
C GLN A 30 4.06 -0.48 -3.22
N LEU A 31 4.49 0.25 -2.19
CA LEU A 31 3.92 0.15 -0.84
C LEU A 31 2.43 0.49 -0.79
N ALA A 32 1.99 1.44 -1.61
CA ALA A 32 0.60 1.89 -1.65
C ALA A 32 -0.33 0.97 -2.46
N LYS A 33 0.21 0.03 -3.25
CA LYS A 33 -0.58 -0.83 -4.16
C LYS A 33 -0.70 -2.24 -3.60
N HIS A 34 -1.92 -2.72 -3.46
CA HIS A 34 -2.18 -4.10 -3.04
C HIS A 34 -3.41 -4.68 -3.76
N PRO A 35 -3.30 -5.86 -4.40
CA PRO A 35 -4.37 -6.42 -5.23
C PRO A 35 -5.66 -6.69 -4.46
N LEU A 36 -5.59 -7.08 -3.18
CA LEU A 36 -6.80 -7.27 -2.37
C LEU A 36 -7.50 -5.95 -2.02
N THR A 37 -6.78 -4.84 -1.98
CA THR A 37 -7.37 -3.52 -1.75
C THR A 37 -8.17 -3.08 -2.97
N ASP A 38 -7.62 -3.27 -4.17
CA ASP A 38 -8.31 -2.96 -5.43
C ASP A 38 -9.59 -3.80 -5.57
N ILE A 39 -9.49 -5.11 -5.36
CA ILE A 39 -10.65 -6.02 -5.37
C ILE A 39 -11.69 -5.63 -4.32
N GLY A 40 -11.25 -5.24 -3.12
CA GLY A 40 -12.13 -4.79 -2.05
C GLY A 40 -12.89 -3.51 -2.42
N LEU A 41 -12.18 -2.54 -3.01
CA LEU A 41 -12.74 -1.27 -3.45
C LEU A 41 -13.76 -1.46 -4.58
N GLU A 42 -13.46 -2.30 -5.57
CA GLU A 42 -14.40 -2.63 -6.65
C GLU A 42 -15.70 -3.22 -6.12
N LYS A 43 -15.62 -4.19 -5.19
CA LYS A 43 -16.79 -4.78 -4.55
C LYS A 43 -17.59 -3.75 -3.76
N PHE A 44 -16.90 -2.93 -2.97
CA PHE A 44 -17.53 -1.87 -2.19
C PHE A 44 -18.32 -0.90 -3.07
N LEU A 45 -17.73 -0.43 -4.17
CA LEU A 45 -18.38 0.47 -5.11
C LEU A 45 -19.55 -0.20 -5.84
N ALA A 46 -19.41 -1.48 -6.21
CA ALA A 46 -20.50 -2.23 -6.82
C ALA A 46 -21.71 -2.35 -5.89
N ASP A 47 -21.48 -2.62 -4.60
CA ASP A 47 -22.56 -2.72 -3.61
C ASP A 47 -23.19 -1.36 -3.31
N TRP A 48 -22.39 -0.29 -3.27
CA TRP A 48 -22.90 1.08 -3.15
C TRP A 48 -23.82 1.46 -4.33
N ASN A 49 -23.40 1.17 -5.56
CA ASN A 49 -24.20 1.46 -6.75
C ASN A 49 -25.52 0.69 -6.77
N LYS A 50 -25.53 -0.58 -6.30
CA LYS A 50 -26.78 -1.33 -6.12
C LYS A 50 -27.71 -0.69 -5.10
N HIS A 51 -27.16 -0.13 -4.02
CA HIS A 51 -27.95 0.56 -3.01
C HIS A 51 -28.60 1.84 -3.54
N VAL A 52 -27.84 2.67 -4.27
CA VAL A 52 -28.32 3.95 -4.82
C VAL A 52 -29.32 3.76 -5.97
N ALA A 53 -29.24 2.66 -6.72
CA ALA A 53 -30.15 2.37 -7.84
C ALA A 53 -31.54 1.84 -7.40
N LYS A 54 -31.76 1.62 -6.10
CA LYS A 54 -33.04 1.18 -5.51
C LYS A 54 -33.79 2.37 -4.94
#